data_AF-A0A1Y1YFV3-F1
#
_entry.id   AF-A0A1Y1YFV3-F1
#
_cell.length_a   1.000
_cell.length_b   1.000
_cell.length_c   1.000
_cell.angle_alpha   90.00
_cell.angle_beta   90.00
_cell.angle_gamma   90.00
#
_symmetry.space_group_name_H-M   'P 1'
#
loop_
_entity.id
_entity.type
_entity.pdbx_description
1 polymer ?
#
loop_
_entity_poly.entity_id
_entity_poly.type
_entity_poly.pdbx_seq_one_letter_code
_entity_poly.pdbx_strand_id
1 'polypeptide(L)' 'METFWNRPNNVIQKQKLYQSQVHKPVWLKAPGDKAIVVTFFLFVGTALSGALYGTVQLARGKKD' A
#
# COMPACT_ATOMS: atom_id res chain seq x y z
N MET A 1 -18.43 30.79 17.78
CA MET A 1 -17.87 29.84 18.76
C MET A 1 -17.04 28.83 17.98
N GLU A 2 -15.73 28.99 17.96
CA GLU A 2 -14.80 28.00 17.39
C GLU A 2 -14.84 26.76 18.29
N THR A 3 -15.40 25.65 17.80
CA THR A 3 -15.31 24.37 18.50
C THR A 3 -13.89 23.85 18.37
N PHE A 4 -13.04 24.15 19.37
CA PHE A 4 -11.72 23.53 19.50
C PHE A 4 -11.90 22.02 19.70
N TRP A 5 -11.89 21.26 18.60
CA TRP A 5 -11.95 19.81 18.63
C TRP A 5 -10.62 19.28 19.15
N ASN A 6 -10.57 18.90 20.44
CA ASN A 6 -9.38 18.30 21.03
C ASN A 6 -9.09 16.95 20.35
N ARG A 7 -8.11 16.91 19.44
CA ARG A 7 -7.59 15.65 18.89
C ARG A 7 -6.52 15.12 19.84
N PRO A 8 -6.72 13.96 20.49
CA PRO A 8 -5.72 13.42 21.39
C PRO A 8 -4.41 13.11 20.64
N ASN A 9 -3.29 13.50 21.24
CA ASN A 9 -1.96 13.19 20.72
C ASN A 9 -1.61 11.72 21.01
N ASN A 10 -1.64 10.89 19.96
CA ASN A 10 -1.37 9.45 20.06
C ASN A 10 0.07 9.07 19.64
N VAL A 11 1.00 10.02 19.56
CA VAL A 11 2.39 9.78 19.09
C VAL A 11 3.10 8.70 19.90
N ILE A 12 3.04 8.76 21.23
CA ILE A 12 3.71 7.78 22.10
C ILE A 12 3.17 6.35 21.88
N GLN A 13 1.85 6.21 21.68
CA GLN A 13 1.21 4.93 21.39
C GLN A 13 1.68 4.36 20.05
N LYS A 14 1.78 5.22 19.02
CA LYS A 14 2.32 4.84 17.71
C LYS A 14 3.79 4.46 17.80
N GLN A 15 4.61 5.20 18.54
CA GLN A 15 6.03 4.85 18.75
C GLN A 15 6.17 3.44 19.36
N LYS A 16 5.43 3.15 20.44
CA LYS A 16 5.41 1.82 21.06
C LYS A 16 4.98 0.72 20.09
N LEU A 17 3.94 0.97 19.27
CA LEU A 17 3.47 0.03 18.26
C LEU A 17 4.57 -0.30 17.23
N TYR A 18 5.21 0.72 16.67
CA TYR A 18 6.20 0.52 15.61
C TYR A 18 7.52 -0.06 16.14
N GLN A 19 7.91 0.32 17.37
CA GLN A 19 9.13 -0.17 18.03
C GLN A 19 8.98 -1.59 18.59
N SER A 20 7.79 -2.01 19.02
CA SER A 20 7.57 -3.38 19.52
C SER A 20 7.62 -4.45 18.42
N GLN A 21 7.38 -4.07 17.17
CA GLN A 21 7.34 -4.99 16.02
C GLN A 21 8.68 -5.02 15.28
N VAL A 22 9.72 -5.56 15.91
CA VAL A 22 11.10 -5.55 15.36
C VAL A 22 11.23 -6.41 14.09
N HIS A 23 10.50 -7.52 14.02
CA HIS A 23 10.58 -8.49 12.90
C HIS A 23 9.68 -8.17 11.71
N LYS A 24 8.82 -7.14 11.81
CA LYS A 24 7.96 -6.73 10.70
C LYS A 24 8.62 -5.60 9.91
N PRO A 25 8.58 -5.62 8.58
CA PRO A 25 9.02 -4.47 7.80
C PRO A 25 8.12 -3.27 8.09
N VAL A 26 8.67 -2.06 7.98
CA VAL A 26 8.01 -0.80 8.39
C VAL A 26 6.64 -0.61 7.71
N TRP A 27 6.50 -1.03 6.46
CA TRP A 27 5.29 -0.92 5.64
C TRP A 27 4.18 -1.95 5.96
N LEU A 28 4.35 -2.78 6.99
CA LEU A 28 3.36 -3.75 7.47
C LEU A 28 3.06 -3.61 8.98
N LYS A 29 3.46 -2.50 9.60
CA LYS A 29 3.40 -2.33 11.05
C LYS A 29 2.07 -1.77 11.55
N ALA A 30 1.44 -0.91 10.77
CA ALA A 30 0.19 -0.29 11.17
C ALA A 30 -1.00 -1.25 11.00
N PRO A 31 -2.05 -1.08 11.81
CA PRO A 31 -3.33 -1.72 11.54
C PRO A 31 -3.86 -1.24 10.19
N GLY A 32 -4.17 -2.19 9.30
CA GLY A 32 -4.67 -1.91 7.94
C GLY A 32 -3.60 -1.92 6.85
N ASP A 33 -2.31 -1.82 7.18
CA ASP A 33 -1.23 -1.80 6.17
C ASP A 33 -1.27 -3.04 5.25
N LYS A 34 -1.61 -4.21 5.78
CA LYS A 34 -1.77 -5.44 4.99
C LYS A 34 -2.77 -5.27 3.84
N ALA A 35 -3.92 -4.64 4.11
CA ALA A 35 -4.94 -4.44 3.07
C ALA A 35 -4.42 -3.48 2.01
N ILE A 36 -3.81 -2.36 2.43
CA ILE A 36 -3.24 -1.35 1.52
C ILE A 36 -2.20 -1.99 0.61
N VAL A 37 -1.30 -2.79 1.17
CA VAL A 37 -0.21 -3.39 0.40
C VAL A 37 -0.71 -4.47 -0.54
N VAL A 38 -1.65 -5.30 -0.12
CA VAL A 38 -2.30 -6.28 -1.01
C VAL A 38 -2.96 -5.56 -2.18
N THR A 39 -3.70 -4.49 -1.94
CA THR A 39 -4.31 -3.68 -3.00
C THR A 39 -3.27 -3.10 -3.94
N PHE A 40 -2.17 -2.54 -3.42
CA PHE A 40 -1.07 -2.02 -4.24
C PHE A 40 -0.49 -3.10 -5.16
N PHE A 41 -0.18 -4.28 -4.63
CA PHE A 41 0.39 -5.37 -5.43
C PHE A 41 -0.60 -5.93 -6.45
N LEU A 42 -1.90 -5.94 -6.16
CA LEU A 42 -2.92 -6.29 -7.15
C LEU A 42 -2.91 -5.30 -8.32
N PHE A 43 -2.96 -4.00 -8.06
CA PHE A 43 -2.95 -2.99 -9.11
C PHE A 43 -1.68 -3.06 -9.96
N VAL A 44 -0.52 -3.07 -9.31
CA VAL A 44 0.78 -3.11 -10.00
C VAL A 44 0.94 -4.41 -10.77
N GLY A 45 0.59 -5.55 -10.16
CA GLY A 45 0.66 -6.85 -10.82
C GLY A 45 -0.21 -6.90 -12.08
N THR A 46 -1.47 -6.49 -11.98
CA THR A 46 -2.39 -6.45 -13.13
C THR A 46 -1.89 -5.50 -14.21
N ALA A 47 -1.42 -4.30 -13.86
CA ALA A 47 -0.90 -3.34 -14.83
C ALA A 47 0.32 -3.87 -15.57
N LEU A 48 1.29 -4.45 -14.84
CA LEU A 48 2.50 -5.02 -15.45
C LEU A 48 2.18 -6.24 -16.32
N SER A 49 1.30 -7.14 -15.88
CA SER A 49 0.87 -8.29 -16.68
C SER A 49 0.14 -7.85 -17.95
N GLY A 50 -0.74 -6.84 -17.87
CA GLY A 50 -1.43 -6.28 -19.03
C GLY A 50 -0.47 -5.62 -20.02
N ALA A 51 0.48 -4.83 -19.51
CA ALA A 51 1.51 -4.19 -20.34
C ALA A 51 2.41 -5.21 -21.04
N LEU A 52 2.82 -6.27 -20.33
CA LEU A 52 3.60 -7.36 -20.91
C LEU A 52 2.80 -8.10 -21.99
N TYR A 53 1.54 -8.42 -21.72
CA TYR A 53 0.66 -9.06 -22.69
C TYR A 53 0.50 -8.21 -23.95
N GLY A 54 0.20 -6.92 -23.81
CA GLY A 54 0.09 -5.99 -24.94
C GLY A 54 1.40 -5.91 -25.74
N THR A 55 2.54 -5.83 -25.06
CA THR A 55 3.86 -5.82 -25.71
C THR A 55 4.10 -7.09 -26.53
N VAL A 56 3.74 -8.26 -26.01
CA VAL A 56 3.86 -9.54 -26.73
C VAL A 56 2.95 -9.58 -27.96
N GLN A 57 1.73 -9.04 -27.86
CA GLN A 57 0.80 -8.99 -29.00
C GLN A 57 1.30 -8.02 -30.08
N LEU A 58 1.84 -6.87 -29.69
CA LEU A 58 2.50 -5.93 -30.60
C LEU A 58 3.69 -6.57 -31.30
N ALA A 59 4.55 -7.30 -30.58
CA ALA A 59 5.67 -8.02 -31.17
C ALA A 59 5.24 -9.12 -32.15
N ARG A 60 4.05 -9.71 -31.94
CA ARG A 60 3.42 -10.68 -32.85
C ARG A 60 2.64 -10.02 -33.99
N GLY A 61 2.60 -8.69 -34.06
CA GLY A 61 1.90 -7.94 -35.10
C GLY A 61 0.37 -7.95 -35.00
N LYS A 62 -0.19 -8.35 -33.84
CA LYS A 62 -1.64 -8.28 -33.60
C LYS A 62 -2.01 -6.86 -33.19
N LYS A 63 -3.06 -6.30 -33.82
CA LYS A 63 -3.45 -4.88 -33.72
C LYS A 63 -4.64 -4.61 -32.81
N ASP A 64 -5.18 -5.65 -32.17
CA ASP A 64 -6.36 -5.55 -31.30
C ASP A 64 -5.96 -5.49 -29.82
#